data_AF-G0MN93-F1
#
_entry.id   AF-G0MN93-F1
#
_cell.length_a   1.000
_cell.length_b   1.000
_cell.length_c   1.000
_cell.angle_alpha   90.00
_cell.angle_beta   90.00
_cell.angle_gamma   90.00
#
_symmetry.space_group_name_H-M   'P 1'
#
loop_
_entity.id
_entity.type
_entity.pdbx_description
1 polymer ?
#
loop_
_entity_poly.entity_id
_entity_poly.type
_entity_poly.pdbx_seq_one_letter_code
_entity_poly.pdbx_strand_id
1 'polypeptide(L)'
;MMLVYGKPAAFVNPAPILNKTIVWSECIQACYDYVKCVVAYQNSTGCNLFTYDYAPTVKKTTESDGFVVAFKAINTVNGGCPGGDFTNAKGFIYYIPVFFEVQVWYNITLTGSTWKISYDEIPRCPPSYFQHIDNPDGTHTCLQVLAPANVTFPHPGSYSEAVAGCKSFGATLATIDYPYYAGWFTYAIQSYINKFKAPEFYVRIDGIRKKACQSTPKTAACMSTSGFDFTSTSFKGSFDNYNFTTNSGARVESDDDCLVMVYPPATGQSMKVDVKSCSVNNKLQAYGVLCLRKAAF
;
A
#
# COMPACT_ATOMS: atom_id res chain seq x y z
N MET A 1 17.58 24.24 -6.04
CA MET A 1 16.31 24.90 -6.39
C MET A 1 16.56 25.77 -7.62
N MET A 2 15.66 25.78 -8.60
CA MET A 2 15.74 26.62 -9.81
C MET A 2 15.07 27.97 -9.56
N LEU A 3 15.81 29.06 -9.77
CA LEU A 3 15.29 30.42 -9.60
C LEU A 3 14.77 30.96 -10.94
N VAL A 4 13.57 31.52 -10.93
CA VAL A 4 12.97 32.16 -12.11
C VAL A 4 12.26 33.45 -11.70
N TYR A 5 12.17 34.40 -12.62
CA TYR A 5 11.33 35.58 -12.43
C TYR A 5 9.86 35.20 -12.53
N GLY A 6 9.16 35.30 -11.40
CA GLY A 6 7.74 34.99 -11.33
C GLY A 6 7.12 35.34 -9.99
N LYS A 7 5.80 35.25 -9.93
CA LYS A 7 5.03 35.38 -8.69
C LYS A 7 3.79 34.47 -8.68
N PRO A 8 3.34 33.98 -7.52
CA PRO A 8 2.07 33.26 -7.41
C PRO A 8 0.91 34.10 -7.98
N ALA A 9 0.06 33.49 -8.81
CA ALA A 9 -1.13 34.13 -9.35
C ALA A 9 -2.17 34.45 -8.27
N ALA A 10 -2.28 33.56 -7.29
CA ALA A 10 -3.07 33.66 -6.09
C ALA A 10 -2.47 32.72 -5.02
N PHE A 11 -2.77 33.00 -3.76
CA PHE A 11 -2.52 32.05 -2.68
C PHE A 11 -3.65 31.01 -2.67
N VAL A 12 -3.29 29.74 -2.55
CA VAL A 12 -4.24 28.62 -2.53
C VAL A 12 -4.71 28.31 -1.11
N ASN A 13 -5.76 27.49 -1.00
CA ASN A 13 -6.23 26.89 0.24
C ASN A 13 -5.93 25.39 0.22
N PRO A 14 -5.27 24.81 1.24
CA PRO A 14 -4.65 25.43 2.41
C PRO A 14 -3.57 26.46 2.06
N ALA A 15 -3.44 27.44 2.95
CA ALA A 15 -2.42 28.48 2.85
C ALA A 15 -1.01 27.85 2.90
N PRO A 16 -0.01 28.48 2.25
CA PRO A 16 1.37 28.02 2.36
C PRO A 16 1.87 28.04 3.80
N ILE A 17 2.91 27.26 4.05
CA ILE A 17 3.66 27.37 5.31
C ILE A 17 4.40 28.71 5.27
N LEU A 18 4.02 29.61 6.18
CA LEU A 18 4.56 30.96 6.26
C LEU A 18 5.62 31.05 7.36
N ASN A 19 6.82 31.48 6.99
CA ASN A 19 7.86 31.86 7.93
C ASN A 19 8.16 33.37 7.80
N LYS A 20 7.94 34.12 8.89
CA LYS A 20 8.07 35.58 8.91
C LYS A 20 9.47 36.08 9.28
N THR A 21 10.35 35.21 9.74
CA THR A 21 11.63 35.62 10.34
C THR A 21 12.84 35.36 9.46
N ILE A 22 12.68 34.59 8.38
CA ILE A 22 13.79 34.14 7.53
C ILE A 22 13.94 34.98 6.26
N VAL A 23 15.18 35.11 5.80
CA VAL A 23 15.53 35.81 4.55
C VAL A 23 15.41 34.90 3.32
N TRP A 24 15.63 35.43 2.11
CA TRP A 24 15.32 34.70 0.87
C TRP A 24 16.19 33.46 0.67
N SER A 25 17.48 33.54 0.97
CA SER A 25 18.37 32.38 0.93
C SER A 25 17.92 31.27 1.88
N GLU A 26 17.52 31.63 3.10
CA GLU A 26 16.97 30.71 4.11
C GLU A 26 15.61 30.17 3.69
N CYS A 27 14.78 30.96 3.00
CA CYS A 27 13.49 30.52 2.46
C CYS A 27 13.66 29.43 1.40
N ILE A 28 14.61 29.62 0.48
CA ILE A 28 14.97 28.63 -0.52
C ILE A 28 15.46 27.34 0.16
N GLN A 29 16.34 27.48 1.16
CA GLN A 29 16.88 26.35 1.91
C GLN A 29 15.78 25.60 2.69
N ALA A 30 14.88 26.33 3.36
CA ALA A 30 13.75 25.75 4.08
C ALA A 30 12.83 24.94 3.16
N CYS A 31 12.59 25.39 1.92
CA CYS A 31 11.85 24.60 0.93
C CYS A 31 12.65 23.38 0.43
N TYR A 32 13.96 23.53 0.27
CA TYR A 32 14.79 22.42 -0.15
C TYR A 32 14.76 21.29 0.89
N ASP A 33 14.90 21.64 2.17
CA ASP A 33 14.91 20.70 3.30
C ASP A 33 13.52 20.15 3.64
N TYR A 34 12.46 20.94 3.44
CA TYR A 34 11.10 20.45 3.63
C TYR A 34 10.70 19.54 2.47
N VAL A 35 10.69 18.24 2.73
CA VAL A 35 10.51 17.17 1.74
C VAL A 35 9.35 17.43 0.76
N LYS A 36 8.19 17.87 1.27
CA LYS A 36 6.99 18.10 0.45
C LYS A 36 7.00 19.43 -0.34
N CYS A 37 7.88 20.37 -0.01
CA CYS A 37 7.91 21.68 -0.66
C CYS A 37 8.45 21.59 -2.08
N VAL A 38 7.75 22.23 -3.01
CA VAL A 38 8.15 22.29 -4.43
C VAL A 38 8.29 23.72 -4.95
N VAL A 39 7.71 24.71 -4.25
CA VAL A 39 7.82 26.13 -4.60
C VAL A 39 8.09 26.95 -3.35
N ALA A 40 9.06 27.85 -3.41
CA ALA A 40 9.26 28.92 -2.43
C ALA A 40 9.08 30.29 -3.07
N TYR A 41 8.48 31.21 -2.31
CA TYR A 41 8.30 32.60 -2.70
C TYR A 41 8.34 33.50 -1.46
N GLN A 42 9.17 34.53 -1.47
CA GLN A 42 9.18 35.54 -0.42
C GLN A 42 8.57 36.85 -0.89
N ASN A 43 7.72 37.41 -0.04
CA ASN A 43 7.13 38.74 -0.23
C ASN A 43 7.21 39.52 1.10
N SER A 44 6.52 40.67 1.16
CA SER A 44 6.44 41.51 2.37
C SER A 44 5.82 40.82 3.59
N THR A 45 5.10 39.71 3.41
CA THR A 45 4.49 38.94 4.51
C THR A 45 5.43 37.88 5.09
N GLY A 46 6.49 37.52 4.37
CA GLY A 46 7.46 36.50 4.76
C GLY A 46 7.75 35.48 3.65
N CYS A 47 8.45 34.41 4.02
CA CYS A 47 8.72 33.25 3.19
C CYS A 47 7.51 32.33 3.13
N ASN A 48 7.00 32.06 1.93
CA ASN A 48 5.89 31.16 1.68
C ASN A 48 6.41 29.87 1.03
N LEU A 49 6.15 28.74 1.67
CA LEU A 49 6.52 27.41 1.18
C LEU A 49 5.25 26.68 0.72
N PHE A 50 5.24 26.25 -0.54
CA PHE A 50 4.11 25.53 -1.13
C PHE A 50 4.49 24.07 -1.38
N THR A 51 3.62 23.17 -0.92
CA THR A 51 3.76 21.73 -1.13
C THR A 51 3.28 21.31 -2.51
N TYR A 52 3.67 20.11 -2.96
CA TYR A 52 3.30 19.61 -4.30
C TYR A 52 1.80 19.55 -4.56
N ASP A 53 1.02 19.22 -3.52
CA ASP A 53 -0.44 19.07 -3.52
C ASP A 53 -1.18 20.42 -3.50
N TYR A 54 -0.48 21.49 -3.10
CA TYR A 54 -1.03 22.85 -2.99
C TYR A 54 -0.09 23.89 -3.61
N ALA A 55 0.55 23.54 -4.72
CA ALA A 55 1.39 24.47 -5.45
C ALA A 55 0.52 25.47 -6.24
N PRO A 56 0.78 26.79 -6.15
CA PRO A 56 0.02 27.78 -6.89
C PRO A 56 0.43 27.77 -8.37
N THR A 57 -0.44 28.28 -9.23
CA THR A 57 0.00 28.71 -10.56
C THR A 57 0.94 29.91 -10.40
N VAL A 58 2.11 29.87 -11.04
CA VAL A 58 3.09 30.95 -11.00
C VAL A 58 3.08 31.71 -12.32
N LYS A 59 2.83 33.02 -12.27
CA LYS A 59 2.91 33.90 -13.44
C LYS A 59 4.37 34.27 -13.70
N LYS A 60 4.82 34.09 -14.93
CA LYS A 60 6.11 34.57 -15.41
C LYS A 60 6.15 36.09 -15.36
N THR A 61 7.20 36.62 -14.78
CA THR A 61 7.48 38.06 -14.73
C THR A 61 8.84 38.33 -15.38
N THR A 62 9.23 39.58 -15.38
CA THR A 62 10.53 40.06 -15.86
C THR A 62 11.45 40.39 -14.69
N GLU A 63 12.73 40.59 -14.98
CA GLU A 63 13.69 41.09 -14.00
C GLU A 63 13.28 42.46 -13.43
N SER A 64 12.73 43.35 -14.26
CA SER A 64 12.25 44.66 -13.83
C SER A 64 11.09 44.61 -12.83
N ASP A 65 10.34 43.50 -12.78
CA ASP A 65 9.28 43.34 -11.78
C ASP A 65 9.84 42.96 -10.39
N GLY A 66 11.07 42.47 -10.31
CA GLY A 66 11.75 42.12 -9.05
C GLY A 66 11.21 40.88 -8.32
N PHE A 67 10.20 40.19 -8.84
CA PHE A 67 9.65 38.98 -8.22
C PHE A 67 10.43 37.74 -8.66
N VAL A 68 10.88 36.95 -7.68
CA VAL A 68 11.61 35.70 -7.91
C VAL A 68 10.91 34.56 -7.18
N VAL A 69 10.79 33.42 -7.86
CA VAL A 69 10.27 32.17 -7.31
C VAL A 69 11.34 31.09 -7.44
N ALA A 70 11.39 30.20 -6.46
CA ALA A 70 12.29 29.06 -6.46
C ALA A 70 11.49 27.75 -6.62
N PHE A 71 11.78 26.97 -7.66
CA PHE A 71 11.19 25.65 -7.90
C PHE A 71 12.14 24.53 -7.46
N LYS A 72 11.62 23.51 -6.78
CA LYS A 72 12.35 22.26 -6.55
C LYS A 72 12.23 21.42 -7.81
N ALA A 73 13.34 21.24 -8.52
CA ALA A 73 13.38 20.49 -9.77
C ALA A 73 14.64 19.63 -9.81
N ILE A 74 14.55 18.48 -10.47
CA ILE A 74 15.67 17.59 -10.77
C ILE A 74 15.87 17.54 -12.28
N ASN A 75 17.11 17.55 -12.74
CA ASN A 75 17.42 17.17 -14.11
C ASN A 75 17.36 15.64 -14.22
N THR A 76 16.75 15.15 -15.30
CA THR A 76 16.62 13.71 -15.53
C THR A 76 18.01 13.06 -15.61
N VAL A 77 18.17 12.00 -14.82
CA VAL A 77 19.25 11.00 -14.79
C VAL A 77 20.41 11.21 -13.79
N ASN A 78 20.85 12.43 -13.42
CA ASN A 78 22.05 12.58 -12.55
C ASN A 78 21.97 13.64 -11.42
N GLY A 79 20.77 14.09 -11.02
CA GLY A 79 20.62 15.00 -9.87
C GLY A 79 21.15 16.44 -10.07
N GLY A 80 21.58 16.79 -11.29
CA GLY A 80 21.97 18.15 -11.63
C GLY A 80 20.77 19.11 -11.71
N CYS A 81 21.03 20.42 -11.66
CA CYS A 81 20.02 21.43 -11.97
C CYS A 81 19.66 21.37 -13.47
N PRO A 82 18.38 21.54 -13.86
CA PRO A 82 18.00 21.77 -15.25
C PRO A 82 18.77 22.97 -15.83
N GLY A 83 19.47 22.79 -16.94
CA GLY A 83 20.12 23.88 -17.66
C GLY A 83 19.20 24.50 -18.71
N GLY A 84 19.43 25.78 -19.07
CA GLY A 84 18.69 26.47 -20.14
C GLY A 84 17.34 27.06 -19.72
N ASP A 85 16.49 27.36 -20.71
CA ASP A 85 15.16 27.93 -20.48
C ASP A 85 14.27 26.97 -19.68
N PHE A 86 13.88 27.41 -18.48
CA PHE A 86 13.02 26.65 -17.55
C PHE A 86 11.58 26.57 -18.06
N THR A 87 11.38 25.76 -19.10
CA THR A 87 10.08 25.53 -19.77
C THR A 87 9.42 24.26 -19.28
N ASN A 88 10.19 23.17 -19.17
CA ASN A 88 9.74 21.88 -18.69
C ASN A 88 10.78 21.32 -17.74
N ALA A 89 10.36 21.03 -16.52
CA ALA A 89 11.19 20.38 -15.53
C ALA A 89 10.41 19.28 -14.81
N LYS A 90 11.14 18.39 -14.15
CA LYS A 90 10.56 17.30 -13.36
C LYS A 90 11.03 17.39 -11.93
N GLY A 91 10.36 16.67 -11.06
CA GLY A 91 10.79 16.45 -9.70
C GLY A 91 10.25 15.15 -9.14
N PHE A 92 10.84 14.76 -8.02
CA PHE A 92 10.54 13.54 -7.31
C PHE A 92 10.57 13.81 -5.82
N ILE A 93 9.60 13.26 -5.10
CA ILE A 93 9.53 13.30 -3.63
C ILE A 93 9.34 11.86 -3.15
N TYR A 94 10.09 11.50 -2.12
CA TYR A 94 9.85 10.31 -1.32
C TYR A 94 9.62 10.74 0.12
N TYR A 95 8.49 10.35 0.71
CA TYR A 95 8.22 10.65 2.12
C TYR A 95 7.40 9.54 2.78
N ILE A 96 7.47 9.46 4.10
CA ILE A 96 6.76 8.48 4.92
C ILE A 96 5.67 9.22 5.71
N PRO A 97 4.39 9.20 5.29
CA PRO A 97 3.27 9.68 6.10
C PRO A 97 2.96 8.71 7.25
N VAL A 98 1.84 8.96 7.93
CA VAL A 98 1.33 8.12 9.02
C VAL A 98 1.07 6.66 8.59
N PHE A 99 0.73 6.40 7.33
CA PHE A 99 0.32 5.08 6.85
C PHE A 99 1.43 4.36 6.07
N PHE A 100 1.67 4.77 4.82
CA PHE A 100 2.54 4.07 3.88
C PHE A 100 3.40 5.06 3.13
N GLU A 101 4.64 4.70 2.84
CA GLU A 101 5.56 5.54 2.06
C GLU A 101 4.93 5.95 0.74
N VAL A 102 5.28 7.14 0.30
CA VAL A 102 4.69 7.76 -0.88
C VAL A 102 5.81 8.24 -1.79
N GLN A 103 5.70 7.87 -3.06
CA GLN A 103 6.44 8.48 -4.15
C GLN A 103 5.55 9.48 -4.86
N VAL A 104 6.05 10.70 -5.05
CA VAL A 104 5.39 11.73 -5.85
C VAL A 104 6.29 12.07 -7.02
N TRP A 105 5.80 11.83 -8.23
CA TRP A 105 6.41 12.34 -9.45
C TRP A 105 5.66 13.60 -9.86
N TYR A 106 6.38 14.68 -10.15
CA TYR A 106 5.74 15.92 -10.57
C TYR A 106 6.44 16.57 -11.76
N ASN A 107 5.64 17.24 -12.59
CA ASN A 107 6.09 18.02 -13.73
C ASN A 107 5.84 19.50 -13.47
N ILE A 108 6.79 20.33 -13.88
CA ILE A 108 6.69 21.79 -13.87
C ILE A 108 6.67 22.23 -15.32
N THR A 109 5.53 22.73 -15.78
CA THR A 109 5.29 23.04 -17.19
C THR A 109 4.94 24.51 -17.35
N LEU A 110 5.67 25.21 -18.20
CA LEU A 110 5.33 26.56 -18.67
C LEU A 110 4.34 26.46 -19.83
N THR A 111 3.14 27.01 -19.66
CA THR A 111 2.17 27.17 -20.75
C THR A 111 1.81 28.64 -20.88
N GLY A 112 2.10 29.24 -22.03
CA GLY A 112 2.04 30.68 -22.22
C GLY A 112 2.98 31.40 -21.25
N SER A 113 2.41 32.22 -20.37
CA SER A 113 3.14 32.97 -19.34
C SER A 113 2.93 32.43 -17.93
N THR A 114 2.53 31.16 -17.77
CA THR A 114 2.27 30.55 -16.46
C THR A 114 2.92 29.19 -16.30
N TRP A 115 3.63 28.99 -15.18
CA TRP A 115 4.05 27.67 -14.73
C TRP A 115 2.95 27.01 -13.91
N LYS A 116 2.72 25.73 -14.17
CA LYS A 116 1.83 24.86 -13.40
C LYS A 116 2.58 23.61 -12.97
N ILE A 117 2.22 23.09 -11.80
CA ILE A 117 2.69 21.81 -11.31
C ILE A 117 1.57 20.79 -11.47
N SER A 118 1.86 19.69 -12.13
CA SER A 118 1.04 18.47 -12.09
C SER A 118 1.83 17.37 -11.39
N TYR A 119 1.13 16.48 -10.69
CA TYR A 119 1.78 15.41 -9.94
C TYR A 119 0.96 14.13 -9.98
N ASP A 120 1.67 13.02 -9.85
CA ASP A 120 1.13 11.69 -9.63
C ASP A 120 1.66 11.19 -8.29
N GLU A 121 0.73 10.92 -7.37
CA GLU A 121 1.02 10.35 -6.07
C GLU A 121 0.81 8.84 -6.09
N ILE A 122 1.85 8.10 -5.75
CA ILE A 122 1.84 6.65 -5.68
C ILE A 122 2.17 6.27 -4.23
N PRO A 123 1.18 5.82 -3.43
CA PRO A 123 1.48 5.24 -2.14
C PRO A 123 1.98 3.79 -2.31
N ARG A 124 2.89 3.34 -1.44
CA ARG A 124 3.43 1.96 -1.42
C ARG A 124 2.28 0.95 -1.36
N CYS A 125 1.32 1.21 -0.46
CA CYS A 125 0.07 0.49 -0.34
C CYS A 125 -1.13 1.45 -0.32
N PRO A 126 -2.30 1.06 -0.87
CA PRO A 126 -3.49 1.88 -0.77
C PRO A 126 -3.87 2.13 0.71
N PRO A 127 -4.40 3.32 1.08
CA PRO A 127 -4.72 3.65 2.48
C PRO A 127 -5.70 2.72 3.17
N SER A 128 -6.46 1.92 2.41
CA SER A 128 -7.39 0.93 2.95
C SER A 128 -6.72 -0.33 3.49
N TYR A 129 -5.44 -0.56 3.22
CA TYR A 129 -4.70 -1.74 3.67
C TYR A 129 -4.24 -1.57 5.12
N PHE A 130 -4.06 -2.69 5.83
CA PHE A 130 -3.63 -2.69 7.22
C PHE A 130 -2.16 -2.36 7.38
N GLN A 131 -1.30 -3.02 6.59
CA GLN A 131 0.15 -2.82 6.64
C GLN A 131 0.83 -3.19 5.32
N HIS A 132 2.07 -2.74 5.13
CA HIS A 132 2.98 -3.34 4.16
C HIS A 132 3.96 -4.28 4.88
N ILE A 133 4.50 -5.24 4.13
CA ILE A 133 5.46 -6.23 4.59
C ILE A 133 6.62 -6.23 3.61
N ASP A 134 7.83 -6.02 4.13
CA ASP A 134 9.07 -6.10 3.38
C ASP A 134 9.56 -7.54 3.34
N ASN A 135 9.84 -8.03 2.12
CA ASN A 135 10.25 -9.40 1.93
C ASN A 135 11.76 -9.54 1.69
N PRO A 136 12.39 -10.65 2.14
CA PRO A 136 13.82 -10.92 1.94
C PRO A 136 14.27 -10.90 0.47
N ASP A 137 13.37 -11.12 -0.47
CA ASP A 137 13.67 -11.08 -1.92
C ASP A 137 13.60 -9.66 -2.51
N GLY A 138 13.44 -8.65 -1.67
CA GLY A 138 13.30 -7.24 -2.07
C GLY A 138 11.91 -6.88 -2.60
N THR A 139 10.94 -7.81 -2.57
CA THR A 139 9.55 -7.47 -2.89
C THR A 139 8.82 -6.90 -1.68
N HIS A 140 7.77 -6.12 -1.94
CA HIS A 140 6.95 -5.51 -0.92
C HIS A 140 5.49 -5.92 -1.12
N THR A 141 4.79 -6.25 -0.04
CA THR A 141 3.42 -6.76 -0.08
C THR A 141 2.51 -5.97 0.85
N CYS A 142 1.34 -5.56 0.35
CA CYS A 142 0.28 -4.96 1.14
C CYS A 142 -0.63 -6.05 1.70
N LEU A 143 -0.84 -6.05 3.01
CA LEU A 143 -1.74 -6.96 3.71
C LEU A 143 -3.03 -6.24 4.10
N GLN A 144 -4.16 -6.89 3.83
CA GLN A 144 -5.48 -6.43 4.24
C GLN A 144 -6.23 -7.52 5.01
N VAL A 145 -7.00 -7.08 6.01
CA VAL A 145 -7.89 -7.94 6.81
C VAL A 145 -9.34 -7.57 6.49
N LEU A 146 -10.11 -8.55 6.00
CA LEU A 146 -11.56 -8.40 5.89
C LEU A 146 -12.21 -9.08 7.09
N ALA A 147 -12.87 -8.28 7.92
CA ALA A 147 -13.67 -8.71 9.06
C ALA A 147 -15.15 -8.35 8.82
N PRO A 148 -16.11 -9.04 9.47
CA PRO A 148 -17.54 -8.86 9.17
C PRO A 148 -18.06 -7.43 9.39
N ALA A 149 -17.42 -6.64 10.25
CA ALA A 149 -17.80 -5.25 10.50
C ALA A 149 -17.17 -4.24 9.50
N ASN A 150 -16.20 -4.67 8.68
CA ASN A 150 -15.47 -3.82 7.74
C ASN A 150 -15.96 -3.95 6.29
N VAL A 151 -16.93 -4.82 6.02
CA VAL A 151 -17.45 -5.07 4.68
C VAL A 151 -18.98 -4.97 4.65
N THR A 152 -19.51 -4.29 3.64
CA THR A 152 -20.92 -4.33 3.23
C THR A 152 -21.29 -5.62 2.48
N PHE A 153 -20.31 -6.51 2.25
CA PHE A 153 -20.51 -7.82 1.64
C PHE A 153 -21.24 -8.77 2.60
N PRO A 154 -22.11 -9.67 2.10
CA PRO A 154 -22.55 -10.82 2.88
C PRO A 154 -21.29 -11.54 3.38
N HIS A 155 -21.24 -11.77 4.69
CA HIS A 155 -20.07 -12.18 5.47
C HIS A 155 -19.10 -13.09 4.72
N PRO A 156 -17.77 -12.94 4.89
CA PRO A 156 -16.85 -13.89 4.28
C PRO A 156 -16.92 -15.23 5.01
N GLY A 157 -17.83 -16.09 4.57
CA GLY A 157 -18.01 -17.43 5.10
C GLY A 157 -17.49 -18.48 4.13
N SER A 158 -17.79 -18.33 2.84
CA SER A 158 -17.30 -19.21 1.79
C SER A 158 -15.95 -18.76 1.21
N TYR A 159 -15.23 -19.70 0.59
CA TYR A 159 -13.99 -19.41 -0.14
C TYR A 159 -14.23 -18.46 -1.34
N SER A 160 -15.33 -18.65 -2.09
CA SER A 160 -15.67 -17.79 -3.23
C SER A 160 -15.96 -16.34 -2.83
N GLU A 161 -16.65 -16.13 -1.72
CA GLU A 161 -16.89 -14.78 -1.17
C GLU A 161 -15.58 -14.14 -0.71
N ALA A 162 -14.69 -14.91 -0.09
CA ALA A 162 -13.38 -14.43 0.32
C ALA A 162 -12.52 -13.99 -0.89
N VAL A 163 -12.54 -14.77 -1.98
CA VAL A 163 -11.89 -14.40 -3.26
C VAL A 163 -12.48 -13.11 -3.82
N ALA A 164 -13.81 -12.99 -3.89
CA ALA A 164 -14.48 -11.79 -4.39
C ALA A 164 -14.16 -10.56 -3.52
N GLY A 165 -14.12 -10.75 -2.20
CA GLY A 165 -13.72 -9.74 -1.22
C GLY A 165 -12.33 -9.20 -1.52
N CYS A 166 -11.31 -10.06 -1.60
CA CYS A 166 -9.95 -9.59 -1.91
C CYS A 166 -9.85 -8.89 -3.28
N LYS A 167 -10.54 -9.41 -4.30
CA LYS A 167 -10.55 -8.80 -5.64
C LYS A 167 -11.11 -7.37 -5.62
N SER A 168 -12.10 -7.08 -4.78
CA SER A 168 -12.66 -5.73 -4.65
C SER A 168 -11.65 -4.68 -4.14
N PHE A 169 -10.56 -5.13 -3.50
CA PHE A 169 -9.44 -4.29 -3.06
C PHE A 169 -8.22 -4.33 -4.00
N GLY A 170 -8.35 -5.00 -5.16
CA GLY A 170 -7.23 -5.25 -6.07
C GLY A 170 -6.20 -6.23 -5.52
N ALA A 171 -6.63 -7.16 -4.66
CA ALA A 171 -5.80 -8.18 -4.01
C ALA A 171 -6.24 -9.61 -4.39
N THR A 172 -5.44 -10.59 -3.99
CA THR A 172 -5.80 -12.02 -3.97
C THR A 172 -5.86 -12.51 -2.53
N LEU A 173 -6.37 -13.73 -2.32
CA LEU A 173 -6.24 -14.36 -1.01
C LEU A 173 -4.77 -14.53 -0.63
N ALA A 174 -4.48 -14.52 0.66
CA ALA A 174 -3.12 -14.59 1.16
C ALA A 174 -2.51 -15.99 1.02
N THR A 175 -1.29 -16.05 0.54
CA THR A 175 -0.40 -17.22 0.60
C THR A 175 0.64 -17.04 1.70
N ILE A 176 1.16 -18.13 2.28
CA ILE A 176 2.18 -18.06 3.34
C ILE A 176 3.56 -18.33 2.71
N ASP A 177 4.04 -17.35 1.95
CA ASP A 177 5.25 -17.50 1.14
C ASP A 177 6.56 -17.36 1.94
N TYR A 178 6.51 -16.72 3.10
CA TYR A 178 7.68 -16.46 3.93
C TYR A 178 7.47 -16.92 5.39
N PRO A 179 8.53 -17.30 6.10
CA PRO A 179 8.42 -17.88 7.45
C PRO A 179 7.81 -16.93 8.48
N TYR A 180 7.93 -15.61 8.29
CA TYR A 180 7.37 -14.60 9.19
C TYR A 180 5.93 -14.20 8.85
N TYR A 181 5.35 -14.65 7.74
CA TYR A 181 3.98 -14.30 7.33
C TYR A 181 2.93 -14.80 8.32
N ALA A 182 3.06 -16.03 8.84
CA ALA A 182 2.12 -16.56 9.83
C ALA A 182 2.05 -15.66 11.08
N GLY A 183 3.19 -15.09 11.50
CA GLY A 183 3.28 -14.13 12.60
C GLY A 183 2.55 -12.82 12.29
N TRP A 184 2.82 -12.20 11.14
CA TRP A 184 2.12 -10.97 10.73
C TRP A 184 0.63 -11.16 10.53
N PHE A 185 0.20 -12.30 9.99
CA PHE A 185 -1.21 -12.62 9.80
C PHE A 185 -1.91 -12.80 11.13
N THR A 186 -1.25 -13.45 12.09
CA THR A 186 -1.74 -13.57 13.47
C THR A 186 -1.90 -12.20 14.12
N TYR A 187 -0.87 -11.35 14.03
CA TYR A 187 -0.89 -9.98 14.56
C TYR A 187 -2.02 -9.16 13.93
N ALA A 188 -2.16 -9.21 12.60
CA ALA A 188 -3.20 -8.48 11.89
C ALA A 188 -4.61 -8.92 12.33
N ILE A 189 -4.88 -10.22 12.42
CA ILE A 189 -6.18 -10.72 12.91
C ILE A 189 -6.44 -10.29 14.35
N GLN A 190 -5.42 -10.33 15.23
CA GLN A 190 -5.55 -9.87 16.62
C GLN A 190 -5.86 -8.37 16.72
N SER A 191 -5.28 -7.52 15.86
CA SER A 191 -5.58 -6.08 15.82
C SER A 191 -7.04 -5.78 15.47
N TYR A 192 -7.72 -6.70 14.76
CA TYR A 192 -9.13 -6.61 14.43
C TYR A 192 -10.04 -7.47 15.32
N ILE A 193 -9.54 -8.00 16.43
CA ILE A 193 -10.29 -9.03 17.20
C ILE A 193 -11.70 -8.58 17.60
N ASN A 194 -11.85 -7.31 17.99
CA ASN A 194 -13.13 -6.70 18.40
C ASN A 194 -14.13 -6.53 17.24
N LYS A 195 -13.75 -6.86 16.00
CA LYS A 195 -14.60 -6.82 14.81
C LYS A 195 -15.13 -8.20 14.41
N PHE A 196 -14.67 -9.27 15.05
CA PHE A 196 -15.13 -10.63 14.79
C PHE A 196 -16.24 -11.03 15.77
N LYS A 197 -17.14 -11.91 15.31
CA LYS A 197 -18.37 -12.27 16.02
C LYS A 197 -18.23 -13.46 16.98
N ALA A 198 -17.05 -14.09 17.02
CA ALA A 198 -16.79 -15.26 17.84
C ALA A 198 -15.36 -15.25 18.38
N PRO A 199 -15.11 -15.90 19.54
CA PRO A 199 -13.79 -16.01 20.13
C PRO A 199 -12.89 -17.01 19.37
N GLU A 200 -13.48 -17.97 18.68
CA GLU A 200 -12.81 -18.99 17.87
C GLU A 200 -13.41 -18.98 16.47
N PHE A 201 -12.55 -18.98 15.45
CA PHE A 201 -12.98 -18.89 14.06
C PHE A 201 -11.88 -19.29 13.09
N TYR A 202 -12.26 -19.50 11.83
CA TYR A 202 -11.32 -19.67 10.74
C TYR A 202 -11.06 -18.37 10.00
N VAL A 203 -9.85 -18.25 9.47
CA VAL A 203 -9.42 -17.16 8.60
C VAL A 203 -9.12 -17.74 7.22
N ARG A 204 -9.81 -17.26 6.20
CA ARG A 204 -9.60 -17.70 4.82
C ARG A 204 -8.26 -17.21 4.30
N ILE A 205 -7.52 -18.14 3.73
CA ILE A 205 -6.28 -17.94 2.98
C ILE A 205 -6.41 -18.65 1.63
N ASP A 206 -5.43 -18.46 0.75
CA ASP A 206 -5.49 -19.00 -0.59
C ASP A 206 -5.18 -20.49 -0.63
N GLY A 207 -5.84 -21.21 -1.53
CA GLY A 207 -5.73 -22.66 -1.70
C GLY A 207 -7.09 -23.36 -1.57
N ILE A 208 -7.55 -23.91 -2.68
CA ILE A 208 -8.68 -24.84 -2.73
C ILE A 208 -8.22 -26.16 -3.36
N ARG A 209 -8.61 -27.29 -2.76
CA ARG A 209 -8.20 -28.61 -3.24
C ARG A 209 -8.75 -28.85 -4.64
N LYS A 210 -7.89 -29.34 -5.53
CA LYS A 210 -8.31 -29.75 -6.87
C LYS A 210 -9.30 -30.90 -6.79
N LYS A 211 -10.26 -30.91 -7.71
CA LYS A 211 -11.27 -31.99 -7.82
C LYS A 211 -10.65 -33.39 -7.86
N ALA A 212 -9.55 -33.56 -8.58
CA ALA A 212 -8.83 -34.84 -8.68
C ALA A 212 -8.26 -35.35 -7.33
N CYS A 213 -8.06 -34.45 -6.37
CA CYS A 213 -7.50 -34.75 -5.06
C CYS A 213 -8.56 -34.93 -3.96
N GLN A 214 -9.83 -34.63 -4.22
CA GLN A 214 -10.89 -34.72 -3.21
C GLN A 214 -11.15 -36.17 -2.78
N SER A 215 -11.10 -37.14 -3.70
CA SER A 215 -11.31 -38.56 -3.38
C SER A 215 -10.10 -39.22 -2.73
N THR A 216 -8.89 -38.69 -2.93
CA THR A 216 -7.63 -39.28 -2.45
C THR A 216 -6.68 -38.22 -1.85
N PRO A 217 -7.14 -37.47 -0.82
CA PRO A 217 -6.43 -36.27 -0.35
C PRO A 217 -5.07 -36.56 0.31
N LYS A 218 -4.83 -37.80 0.71
CA LYS A 218 -3.62 -38.25 1.42
C LYS A 218 -2.51 -38.77 0.51
N THR A 219 -2.66 -38.72 -0.81
CA THR A 219 -1.55 -39.05 -1.72
C THR A 219 -0.49 -37.96 -1.66
N ALA A 220 0.78 -38.30 -1.92
CA ALA A 220 1.88 -37.34 -1.88
C ALA A 220 1.63 -36.11 -2.77
N ALA A 221 1.10 -36.32 -3.98
CA ALA A 221 0.73 -35.23 -4.88
C ALA A 221 -0.37 -34.34 -4.27
N CYS A 222 -1.43 -34.93 -3.71
CA CYS A 222 -2.55 -34.18 -3.14
C CYS A 222 -2.26 -33.51 -1.80
N MET A 223 -1.19 -33.91 -1.11
CA MET A 223 -0.65 -33.23 0.07
C MET A 223 0.39 -32.14 -0.28
N SER A 224 0.73 -31.98 -1.56
CA SER A 224 1.63 -30.91 -2.01
C SER A 224 0.83 -29.73 -2.60
N THR A 225 1.54 -28.65 -2.94
CA THR A 225 0.96 -27.50 -3.65
C THR A 225 0.35 -27.88 -5.00
N SER A 226 0.80 -28.99 -5.63
CA SER A 226 0.18 -29.48 -6.87
C SER A 226 -1.26 -29.97 -6.70
N GLY A 227 -1.67 -30.34 -5.48
CA GLY A 227 -3.01 -30.78 -5.13
C GLY A 227 -4.04 -29.67 -4.93
N PHE A 228 -3.62 -28.40 -5.02
CA PHE A 228 -4.44 -27.23 -4.75
C PHE A 228 -4.38 -26.24 -5.92
N ASP A 229 -5.46 -25.48 -6.10
CA ASP A 229 -5.54 -24.29 -6.94
C ASP A 229 -5.38 -23.04 -6.06
N PHE A 230 -4.61 -22.08 -6.56
CA PHE A 230 -4.34 -20.80 -5.90
C PHE A 230 -4.79 -19.66 -6.80
N THR A 231 -5.35 -18.62 -6.20
CA THR A 231 -5.75 -17.39 -6.90
C THR A 231 -4.61 -16.39 -7.04
N SER A 232 -3.62 -16.45 -6.15
CA SER A 232 -2.42 -15.63 -6.16
C SER A 232 -1.46 -16.08 -7.27
N THR A 233 -1.21 -15.19 -8.23
CA THR A 233 -0.17 -15.40 -9.25
C THR A 233 1.25 -15.21 -8.70
N SER A 234 1.37 -14.72 -7.46
CA SER A 234 2.65 -14.47 -6.79
C SER A 234 3.01 -15.56 -5.77
N PHE A 235 2.20 -16.62 -5.67
CA PHE A 235 2.49 -17.76 -4.81
C PHE A 235 3.85 -18.37 -5.15
N LYS A 236 4.71 -18.56 -4.15
CA LYS A 236 6.06 -19.12 -4.32
C LYS A 236 6.05 -20.64 -4.53
N GLY A 237 4.88 -21.28 -4.51
CA GLY A 237 4.71 -22.68 -4.91
C GLY A 237 5.10 -23.70 -3.84
N SER A 238 5.26 -23.28 -2.58
CA SER A 238 5.67 -24.16 -1.46
C SER A 238 4.73 -24.08 -0.25
N PHE A 239 4.68 -25.18 0.50
CA PHE A 239 4.00 -25.30 1.79
C PHE A 239 4.95 -25.24 3.00
N ASP A 240 6.24 -24.95 2.79
CA ASP A 240 7.25 -24.97 3.87
C ASP A 240 6.89 -24.11 5.08
N ASN A 241 6.15 -23.01 4.87
CA ASN A 241 5.77 -22.07 5.94
C ASN A 241 4.32 -22.26 6.42
N TYR A 242 3.57 -23.23 5.91
CA TYR A 242 2.13 -23.37 6.21
C TYR A 242 1.85 -23.98 7.60
N ASN A 243 2.83 -24.60 8.25
CA ASN A 243 2.73 -25.14 9.63
C ASN A 243 1.34 -25.73 9.97
N PHE A 244 1.00 -26.85 9.33
CA PHE A 244 -0.33 -27.44 9.45
C PHE A 244 -0.65 -27.93 10.86
N THR A 245 -1.93 -27.90 11.25
CA THR A 245 -2.42 -28.53 12.48
C THR A 245 -2.20 -30.05 12.46
N THR A 246 -2.46 -30.67 11.31
CA THR A 246 -2.21 -32.10 11.04
C THR A 246 -1.37 -32.27 9.77
N ASN A 247 -1.97 -32.04 8.60
CA ASN A 247 -1.32 -31.97 7.29
C ASN A 247 -2.30 -31.42 6.25
N SER A 248 -1.79 -31.09 5.06
CA SER A 248 -2.56 -30.63 3.89
C SER A 248 -3.53 -31.68 3.31
N GLY A 249 -3.41 -32.95 3.68
CA GLY A 249 -4.33 -34.04 3.30
C GLY A 249 -5.50 -34.20 4.26
N ALA A 250 -5.62 -33.36 5.29
CA ALA A 250 -6.75 -33.39 6.22
C ALA A 250 -8.07 -33.15 5.50
N ARG A 251 -9.08 -33.95 5.87
CA ARG A 251 -10.45 -33.86 5.37
C ARG A 251 -11.34 -34.63 6.35
N VAL A 252 -12.02 -33.91 7.24
CA VAL A 252 -12.93 -34.52 8.23
C VAL A 252 -14.31 -34.64 7.61
N GLU A 253 -14.79 -33.55 7.03
CA GLU A 253 -16.04 -33.48 6.29
C GLU A 253 -15.81 -33.53 4.78
N SER A 254 -16.86 -33.84 4.02
CA SER A 254 -16.76 -33.97 2.56
C SER A 254 -16.45 -32.66 1.83
N ASP A 255 -16.69 -31.50 2.43
CA ASP A 255 -16.39 -30.19 1.86
C ASP A 255 -15.06 -29.60 2.37
N ASP A 256 -14.31 -30.32 3.22
CA ASP A 256 -13.03 -29.87 3.80
C ASP A 256 -11.90 -29.84 2.76
N ASP A 257 -11.97 -28.84 1.88
CA ASP A 257 -11.10 -28.71 0.72
C ASP A 257 -10.41 -27.32 0.65
N CYS A 258 -10.72 -26.39 1.55
CA CYS A 258 -10.16 -25.04 1.52
C CYS A 258 -9.15 -24.81 2.65
N LEU A 259 -8.03 -24.18 2.31
CA LEU A 259 -7.03 -23.80 3.30
C LEU A 259 -7.55 -22.65 4.17
N VAL A 260 -7.35 -22.81 5.48
CA VAL A 260 -7.71 -21.80 6.48
C VAL A 260 -6.62 -21.68 7.53
N MET A 261 -6.50 -20.53 8.17
CA MET A 261 -5.78 -20.41 9.43
C MET A 261 -6.74 -20.52 10.61
N VAL A 262 -6.30 -21.17 11.69
CA VAL A 262 -7.11 -21.42 12.89
C VAL A 262 -6.82 -20.37 13.97
N TYR A 263 -7.87 -19.68 14.42
CA TYR A 263 -7.83 -18.71 15.51
C TYR A 263 -8.68 -19.20 16.70
N PRO A 264 -8.25 -18.98 17.96
CA PRO A 264 -7.00 -18.36 18.39
C PRO A 264 -5.79 -19.30 18.22
N PRO A 265 -4.58 -18.75 18.09
CA PRO A 265 -3.38 -19.59 18.18
C PRO A 265 -3.16 -20.07 19.62
N ALA A 266 -2.37 -21.13 19.77
CA ALA A 266 -1.83 -21.52 21.08
C ALA A 266 -0.97 -20.39 21.66
N THR A 267 -0.91 -20.28 22.99
CA THR A 267 -0.14 -19.23 23.67
C THR A 267 1.31 -19.20 23.20
N GLY A 268 1.77 -18.02 22.76
CA GLY A 268 3.13 -17.83 22.25
C GLY A 268 3.37 -18.36 20.84
N GLN A 269 2.33 -18.78 20.12
CA GLN A 269 2.44 -19.30 18.75
C GLN A 269 1.69 -18.43 17.74
N SER A 270 2.01 -18.61 16.46
CA SER A 270 1.22 -18.10 15.35
C SER A 270 0.06 -19.05 15.02
N MET A 271 -0.96 -18.53 14.32
CA MET A 271 -2.04 -19.36 13.79
C MET A 271 -1.47 -20.45 12.86
N LYS A 272 -2.03 -21.66 12.96
CA LYS A 272 -1.67 -22.80 12.10
C LYS A 272 -2.64 -22.95 10.94
N VAL A 273 -2.20 -23.60 9.87
CA VAL A 273 -3.08 -23.92 8.74
C VAL A 273 -3.82 -25.23 8.95
N ASP A 274 -5.06 -25.29 8.50
CA ASP A 274 -5.84 -26.52 8.38
C ASP A 274 -6.58 -26.54 7.04
N VAL A 275 -7.18 -27.68 6.71
CA VAL A 275 -8.11 -27.81 5.58
C VAL A 275 -9.52 -27.97 6.15
N LYS A 276 -10.40 -27.06 5.77
CA LYS A 276 -11.77 -26.95 6.30
C LYS A 276 -12.76 -26.61 5.21
N SER A 277 -14.06 -26.76 5.53
CA SER A 277 -15.11 -26.60 4.52
C SER A 277 -14.99 -25.31 3.75
N CYS A 278 -15.14 -25.40 2.43
CA CYS A 278 -15.12 -24.26 1.52
C CYS A 278 -16.39 -23.40 1.62
N SER A 279 -17.46 -23.95 2.15
CA SER A 279 -18.74 -23.29 2.41
C SER A 279 -18.86 -22.81 3.87
N VAL A 280 -20.09 -22.46 4.28
CA VAL A 280 -20.43 -21.97 5.63
C VAL A 280 -20.78 -23.08 6.62
N ASN A 281 -20.74 -24.35 6.21
CA ASN A 281 -21.35 -25.48 6.92
C ASN A 281 -20.47 -26.10 8.03
N ASN A 282 -19.59 -25.30 8.66
CA ASN A 282 -18.69 -25.78 9.70
C ASN A 282 -19.20 -25.50 11.12
N LYS A 283 -18.77 -26.32 12.09
CA LYS A 283 -18.92 -26.03 13.53
C LYS A 283 -18.26 -24.69 13.92
N LEU A 284 -17.13 -24.38 13.30
CA LEU A 284 -16.43 -23.10 13.40
C LEU A 284 -16.56 -22.37 12.06
N GLN A 285 -17.16 -21.17 12.08
CA GLN A 285 -17.33 -20.39 10.86
C GLN A 285 -16.03 -19.68 10.48
N ALA A 286 -15.82 -19.49 9.18
CA ALA A 286 -14.84 -18.53 8.72
C ALA A 286 -15.42 -17.12 8.92
N TYR A 287 -14.69 -16.28 9.63
CA TYR A 287 -15.06 -14.87 9.83
C TYR A 287 -13.98 -13.89 9.37
N GLY A 288 -12.74 -14.35 9.24
CA GLY A 288 -11.64 -13.54 8.73
C GLY A 288 -11.26 -13.91 7.30
N VAL A 289 -10.75 -12.92 6.58
CA VAL A 289 -10.05 -13.13 5.30
C VAL A 289 -8.77 -12.33 5.33
N LEU A 290 -7.69 -12.95 4.86
CA LEU A 290 -6.42 -12.28 4.62
C LEU A 290 -6.24 -12.10 3.11
N CYS A 291 -5.99 -10.86 2.71
CA CYS A 291 -5.77 -10.49 1.32
C CYS A 291 -4.37 -9.90 1.15
N LEU A 292 -3.68 -10.28 0.06
CA LEU A 292 -2.39 -9.75 -0.31
C LEU A 292 -2.43 -9.07 -1.66
N ARG A 293 -1.69 -7.96 -1.78
CA ARG A 293 -1.46 -7.26 -3.03
C ARG A 293 0.02 -6.88 -3.13
N LYS A 294 0.62 -6.99 -4.31
CA LYS A 294 1.96 -6.46 -4.55
C LYS A 294 1.96 -4.93 -4.34
N ALA A 295 2.88 -4.43 -3.52
CA ALA A 295 3.07 -3.00 -3.33
C ALA A 295 3.59 -2.32 -4.61
N ALA A 296 3.43 -1.01 -4.69
CA ALA A 296 3.76 -0.25 -5.90
C ALA A 296 5.26 -0.12 -6.17
N PHE A 297 6.08 0.03 -5.12
CA PHE A 297 7.54 0.20 -5.17
C PHE A 297 8.17 -0.25 -3.84
#